data_AF-A0A353BA77-F1
#
_entry.id   AF-A0A353BA77-F1
#
_cell.length_a   1.000
_cell.length_b   1.000
_cell.length_c   1.000
_cell.angle_alpha   90.00
_cell.angle_beta   90.00
_cell.angle_gamma   90.00
#
_symmetry.space_group_name_H-M   'P 1'
#
loop_
_entity.id
_entity.type
_entity.pdbx_description
1 polymer ?
#
loop_
_entity_poly.entity_id
_entity_poly.type
_entity_poly.pdbx_seq_one_letter_code
_entity_poly.pdbx_strand_id
1 'polypeptide(L)'
;MHGKQIDSLLAGARHGRVTIRNFRVALPELYRQLSVDRGSIALESWGLCSNFDQEAAARIVDRKLLTLIGRIVRCPIRIERAYHAGLMCTYGYLLSNLGTPAGFKHDRWTSGRLESGLGLPAGTLLGGNGRSTLLQNVTALFLGLIGQDENLSELHDVDATIFDLVSRTNHKSKWEFRIVESIEIQGGCRYELNSYLCPLESEDSDFHTLLIYSVTVGDAPPQLITGFPISKASLDALLDRDCFGIARAIGPCYGSIIPGFPAEGFGSRELISRTVA
;
A
#
# COMPACT_ATOMS: atom_id res chain seq x y z
N MET A 1 -11.34 -15.14 8.36
CA MET A 1 -12.52 -14.86 7.51
C MET A 1 -13.12 -16.17 7.02
N HIS A 2 -14.44 -16.32 6.97
CA HIS A 2 -15.08 -17.53 6.43
C HIS A 2 -15.13 -17.49 4.90
N GLY A 3 -14.23 -18.21 4.23
CA GLY A 3 -14.05 -18.17 2.76
C GLY A 3 -15.35 -18.27 1.95
N LYS A 4 -16.30 -19.11 2.39
CA LYS A 4 -17.62 -19.27 1.74
C LYS A 4 -18.43 -17.96 1.62
N GLN A 5 -18.34 -17.06 2.59
CA GLN A 5 -19.08 -15.79 2.56
C GLN A 5 -18.46 -14.81 1.56
N ILE A 6 -17.13 -14.79 1.46
CA ILE A 6 -16.39 -13.98 0.49
C ILE A 6 -16.67 -14.49 -0.92
N ASP A 7 -16.61 -15.80 -1.14
CA ASP A 7 -16.90 -16.41 -2.45
C ASP A 7 -18.32 -16.10 -2.92
N SER A 8 -19.30 -16.15 -2.01
CA SER A 8 -20.69 -15.78 -2.33
C SER A 8 -20.83 -14.29 -2.69
N LEU A 9 -20.10 -13.39 -2.01
CA LEU A 9 -20.08 -11.97 -2.35
C LEU A 9 -19.39 -11.72 -3.69
N LEU A 10 -18.27 -12.39 -3.96
CA LEU A 10 -17.52 -12.28 -5.20
C LEU A 10 -18.35 -12.78 -6.40
N ALA A 11 -19.03 -13.91 -6.25
CA ALA A 11 -19.98 -14.40 -7.24
C ALA A 11 -21.14 -13.40 -7.45
N GLY A 12 -21.71 -12.88 -6.35
CA GLY A 12 -22.76 -11.87 -6.41
C GLY A 12 -22.32 -10.58 -7.12
N ALA A 13 -21.08 -10.15 -6.93
CA ALA A 13 -20.53 -8.95 -7.56
C ALA A 13 -20.49 -9.08 -9.08
N ARG A 14 -19.98 -10.22 -9.57
CA ARG A 14 -19.94 -10.53 -11.01
C ARG A 14 -21.33 -10.41 -11.65
N HIS A 15 -22.37 -10.85 -10.95
CA HIS A 15 -23.76 -10.78 -11.40
C HIS A 15 -24.49 -9.46 -11.05
N GLY A 16 -23.81 -8.47 -10.45
CA GLY A 16 -24.42 -7.17 -10.11
C GLY A 16 -25.40 -7.20 -8.93
N ARG A 17 -25.31 -8.19 -8.05
CA ARG A 17 -26.24 -8.39 -6.93
C ARG A 17 -25.69 -7.95 -5.57
N VAL A 18 -24.53 -7.32 -5.54
CA VAL A 18 -23.90 -6.88 -4.29
C VAL A 18 -24.45 -5.52 -3.86
N THR A 19 -25.00 -5.48 -2.65
CA THR A 19 -25.55 -4.29 -1.99
C THR A 19 -24.85 -4.05 -0.66
N ILE A 20 -24.94 -2.83 -0.13
CA ILE A 20 -24.38 -2.50 1.19
C ILE A 20 -24.98 -3.42 2.27
N ARG A 21 -26.29 -3.71 2.18
CA ARG A 21 -26.99 -4.59 3.12
C ARG A 21 -26.38 -5.99 3.13
N ASN A 22 -26.23 -6.62 1.97
CA ASN A 22 -25.70 -7.99 1.89
C ASN A 22 -24.22 -8.03 2.25
N PHE A 23 -23.46 -7.00 1.89
CA PHE A 23 -22.06 -6.87 2.29
C PHE A 23 -21.93 -6.78 3.81
N ARG A 24 -22.72 -5.92 4.47
CA ARG A 24 -22.73 -5.79 5.94
C ARG A 24 -23.10 -7.09 6.65
N VAL A 25 -24.05 -7.85 6.10
CA VAL A 25 -24.45 -9.14 6.67
C VAL A 25 -23.35 -10.19 6.50
N ALA A 26 -22.72 -10.24 5.33
CA ALA A 26 -21.72 -11.26 5.02
C ALA A 26 -20.34 -10.96 5.64
N LEU A 27 -19.94 -9.68 5.74
CA LEU A 27 -18.65 -9.23 6.23
C LEU A 27 -18.83 -8.07 7.24
N PRO A 28 -19.44 -8.32 8.41
CA PRO A 28 -19.79 -7.26 9.37
C PRO A 28 -18.57 -6.49 9.88
N GLU A 29 -17.45 -7.18 10.11
CA GLU A 29 -16.23 -6.54 10.61
C GLU A 29 -15.57 -5.66 9.54
N LEU A 30 -15.51 -6.13 8.28
CA LEU A 30 -15.00 -5.32 7.19
C LEU A 30 -15.89 -4.09 6.94
N TYR A 31 -17.20 -4.24 7.05
CA TYR A 31 -18.13 -3.12 6.99
C TYR A 31 -17.92 -2.12 8.12
N ARG A 32 -17.65 -2.60 9.34
CA ARG A 32 -17.33 -1.74 10.49
C ARG A 32 -16.06 -0.92 10.21
N GLN A 33 -14.97 -1.56 9.80
CA GLN A 33 -13.71 -0.87 9.49
C GLN A 33 -13.88 0.20 8.40
N LEU A 34 -14.55 -0.15 7.29
CA LEU A 34 -14.87 0.81 6.23
C LEU A 34 -15.72 1.99 6.71
N SER A 35 -16.59 1.76 7.70
CA SER A 35 -17.41 2.83 8.28
C SER A 35 -16.59 3.75 9.19
N VAL A 36 -15.60 3.21 9.90
CA VAL A 36 -14.68 3.97 10.77
C VAL A 36 -13.72 4.81 9.93
N ASP A 37 -13.20 4.27 8.82
CA ASP A 37 -12.25 4.99 7.96
C ASP A 37 -12.85 6.15 7.17
N ARG A 38 -14.16 6.31 7.22
CA ARG A 38 -14.86 7.38 6.53
C ARG A 38 -14.34 8.74 6.97
N GLY A 39 -13.70 9.45 6.04
CA GLY A 39 -13.11 10.77 6.30
C GLY A 39 -11.88 10.71 7.20
N SER A 40 -11.25 9.54 7.36
CA SER A 40 -9.98 9.42 8.06
C SER A 40 -8.85 10.01 7.23
N ILE A 41 -7.86 10.60 7.92
CA ILE A 41 -6.63 11.13 7.31
C ILE A 41 -5.82 10.02 6.64
N ALA A 42 -6.01 8.77 7.09
CA ALA A 42 -5.46 7.60 6.44
C ALA A 42 -5.92 7.42 4.98
N LEU A 43 -7.02 8.04 4.54
CA LEU A 43 -7.38 8.06 3.11
C LEU A 43 -6.51 9.05 2.33
N GLU A 44 -6.26 10.22 2.91
CA GLU A 44 -5.55 11.33 2.27
C GLU A 44 -4.05 11.04 2.10
N SER A 45 -3.49 10.17 2.95
CA SER A 45 -2.10 9.71 2.85
C SER A 45 -1.80 8.83 1.63
N TRP A 46 -2.80 8.48 0.81
CA TRP A 46 -2.62 7.57 -0.32
C TRP A 46 -2.93 8.21 -1.66
N GLY A 47 -2.13 7.85 -2.66
CA GLY A 47 -2.28 8.31 -4.03
C GLY A 47 -3.21 7.42 -4.84
N LEU A 48 -2.92 7.32 -6.14
CA LEU A 48 -3.74 6.58 -7.09
C LEU A 48 -2.97 5.39 -7.68
N CYS A 49 -3.72 4.31 -7.96
CA CYS A 49 -3.19 3.08 -8.53
C CYS A 49 -4.11 2.47 -9.58
N SER A 50 -3.61 1.48 -10.30
CA SER A 50 -4.35 0.66 -11.24
C SER A 50 -5.01 -0.54 -10.54
N ASN A 51 -6.25 -0.86 -10.92
CA ASN A 51 -6.90 -2.14 -10.58
C ASN A 51 -6.54 -3.22 -11.64
N PHE A 52 -5.25 -3.35 -11.94
CA PHE A 52 -4.71 -4.32 -12.87
C PHE A 52 -3.32 -4.73 -12.39
N ASP A 53 -3.10 -6.03 -12.29
CA ASP A 53 -1.80 -6.61 -12.01
C ASP A 53 -1.12 -6.95 -13.34
N GLN A 54 0.07 -6.40 -13.55
CA GLN A 54 0.79 -6.58 -14.81
C GLN A 54 1.37 -7.99 -14.94
N GLU A 55 1.89 -8.57 -13.85
CA GLU A 55 2.51 -9.90 -13.86
C GLU A 55 1.47 -11.00 -14.08
N ALA A 56 0.32 -10.90 -13.40
CA ALA A 56 -0.79 -11.82 -13.58
C ALA A 56 -1.66 -11.48 -14.81
N ALA A 57 -1.36 -10.37 -15.49
CA ALA A 57 -2.13 -9.82 -16.62
C ALA A 57 -3.65 -9.79 -16.37
N ALA A 58 -4.06 -9.45 -15.14
CA ALA A 58 -5.43 -9.64 -14.68
C ALA A 58 -5.92 -8.50 -13.79
N ARG A 59 -7.25 -8.34 -13.75
CA ARG A 59 -7.90 -7.41 -12.83
C ARG A 59 -7.80 -7.93 -11.40
N ILE A 60 -7.41 -7.06 -10.48
CA ILE A 60 -7.20 -7.45 -9.07
C ILE A 60 -8.56 -7.67 -8.37
N VAL A 61 -9.51 -6.75 -8.51
CA VAL A 61 -10.84 -6.83 -7.86
C VAL A 61 -11.95 -6.46 -8.84
N ASP A 62 -13.12 -7.07 -8.70
CA ASP A 62 -14.30 -6.66 -9.47
C ASP A 62 -14.66 -5.18 -9.20
N ARG A 63 -14.90 -4.43 -10.28
CA ARG A 63 -15.16 -2.98 -10.20
C ARG A 63 -16.37 -2.65 -9.33
N LYS A 64 -17.40 -3.50 -9.29
CA LYS A 64 -18.61 -3.26 -8.50
C LYS A 64 -18.35 -3.38 -7.01
N LEU A 65 -17.44 -4.27 -6.58
CA LEU A 65 -17.00 -4.35 -5.19
C LEU A 65 -16.24 -3.11 -4.78
N LEU A 66 -15.32 -2.63 -5.63
CA LEU A 66 -14.62 -1.37 -5.37
C LEU A 66 -15.62 -0.21 -5.25
N THR A 67 -16.54 -0.08 -6.21
CA THR A 67 -17.60 0.95 -6.12
C THR A 67 -18.42 0.84 -4.83
N LEU A 68 -18.70 -0.37 -4.36
CA LEU A 68 -19.38 -0.57 -3.08
C LEU A 68 -18.51 -0.09 -1.90
N ILE A 69 -17.23 -0.43 -1.86
CA ILE A 69 -16.27 0.05 -0.85
C ILE A 69 -16.28 1.58 -0.81
N GLY A 70 -16.10 2.24 -1.96
CA GLY A 70 -16.11 3.70 -2.05
C GLY A 70 -17.41 4.33 -1.55
N ARG A 71 -18.56 3.67 -1.80
CA ARG A 71 -19.86 4.11 -1.26
C ARG A 71 -19.96 4.01 0.26
N ILE A 72 -19.40 2.96 0.87
CA ILE A 72 -19.43 2.77 2.33
C ILE A 72 -18.55 3.83 3.01
N VAL A 73 -17.32 4.01 2.52
CA VAL A 73 -16.34 4.98 3.05
C VAL A 73 -16.71 6.42 2.69
N ARG A 74 -17.61 6.61 1.72
CA ARG A 74 -17.94 7.92 1.11
C ARG A 74 -16.72 8.64 0.52
N CYS A 75 -15.82 7.85 -0.07
CA CYS A 75 -14.66 8.34 -0.83
C CYS A 75 -14.77 7.85 -2.28
N PRO A 76 -14.58 8.71 -3.30
CA PRO A 76 -14.51 8.28 -4.69
C PRO A 76 -13.35 7.31 -4.90
N ILE A 77 -13.62 6.01 -4.82
CA ILE A 77 -12.58 4.99 -5.00
C ILE A 77 -12.01 4.98 -6.42
N ARG A 78 -12.70 5.58 -7.40
CA ARG A 78 -12.32 5.59 -8.80
C ARG A 78 -12.37 7.02 -9.32
N ILE A 79 -11.26 7.45 -9.90
CA ILE A 79 -11.11 8.74 -10.57
C ILE A 79 -10.67 8.41 -12.00
N GLU A 80 -11.57 8.59 -12.97
CA GLU A 80 -11.39 8.19 -14.36
C GLU A 80 -11.01 6.70 -14.53
N ARG A 81 -9.73 6.40 -14.80
CA ARG A 81 -9.17 5.04 -14.95
C ARG A 81 -8.41 4.57 -13.71
N ALA A 82 -8.14 5.46 -12.76
CA ALA A 82 -7.37 5.18 -11.55
C ALA A 82 -8.26 4.87 -10.35
N TYR A 83 -7.65 4.26 -9.33
CA TYR A 83 -8.30 3.86 -8.09
C TYR A 83 -7.53 4.38 -6.88
N HIS A 84 -8.25 4.70 -5.81
CA HIS A 84 -7.66 5.11 -4.53
C HIS A 84 -6.74 4.00 -3.99
N ALA A 85 -5.45 4.29 -3.86
CA ALA A 85 -4.44 3.27 -3.59
C ALA A 85 -4.63 2.61 -2.21
N GLY A 86 -4.91 3.39 -1.16
CA GLY A 86 -5.16 2.84 0.18
C GLY A 86 -6.32 1.84 0.22
N LEU A 87 -7.50 2.24 -0.29
CA LEU A 87 -8.68 1.35 -0.37
C LEU A 87 -8.45 0.12 -1.25
N MET A 88 -7.72 0.27 -2.36
CA MET A 88 -7.42 -0.83 -3.27
C MET A 88 -6.44 -1.83 -2.63
N CYS A 89 -5.31 -1.34 -2.10
CA CYS A 89 -4.24 -2.16 -1.56
C CYS A 89 -4.60 -2.79 -0.21
N THR A 90 -5.55 -2.23 0.55
CA THR A 90 -6.04 -2.84 1.79
C THR A 90 -7.30 -3.67 1.53
N TYR A 91 -8.47 -3.04 1.54
CA TYR A 91 -9.78 -3.71 1.45
C TYR A 91 -10.03 -4.38 0.10
N GLY A 92 -9.53 -3.79 -0.99
CA GLY A 92 -9.57 -4.45 -2.29
C GLY A 92 -8.82 -5.78 -2.26
N TYR A 93 -7.61 -5.80 -1.72
CA TYR A 93 -6.79 -7.02 -1.68
C TYR A 93 -7.41 -8.11 -0.81
N LEU A 94 -8.01 -7.77 0.35
CA LEU A 94 -8.77 -8.73 1.17
C LEU A 94 -9.91 -9.42 0.40
N LEU A 95 -10.46 -8.75 -0.62
CA LEU A 95 -11.53 -9.25 -1.47
C LEU A 95 -11.02 -9.75 -2.84
N SER A 96 -9.72 -9.90 -3.01
CA SER A 96 -9.11 -10.40 -4.24
C SER A 96 -8.77 -11.88 -4.12
N ASN A 97 -9.29 -12.68 -5.06
CA ASN A 97 -8.87 -14.08 -5.25
C ASN A 97 -7.82 -14.21 -6.37
N LEU A 98 -7.14 -13.12 -6.72
CA LEU A 98 -6.11 -13.15 -7.76
C LEU A 98 -4.84 -13.78 -7.19
N GLY A 99 -4.46 -14.94 -7.74
CA GLY A 99 -3.14 -15.53 -7.54
C GLY A 99 -2.12 -14.85 -8.45
N THR A 100 -0.95 -14.52 -7.90
CA THR A 100 0.22 -14.06 -8.65
C THR A 100 1.41 -15.00 -8.38
N PRO A 101 2.55 -14.85 -9.07
CA PRO A 101 3.75 -15.62 -8.74
C PRO A 101 4.19 -15.48 -7.28
N ALA A 102 3.84 -14.37 -6.62
CA ALA A 102 4.14 -14.10 -5.21
C ALA A 102 3.03 -14.56 -4.23
N GLY A 103 2.05 -15.34 -4.69
CA GLY A 103 0.90 -15.81 -3.89
C GLY A 103 -0.38 -15.01 -4.15
N PHE A 104 -1.41 -15.22 -3.32
CA PHE A 104 -2.67 -14.51 -3.51
C PHE A 104 -2.61 -13.09 -2.95
N LYS A 105 -3.28 -12.14 -3.60
CA LYS A 105 -3.30 -10.74 -3.15
C LYS A 105 -3.84 -10.55 -1.73
N HIS A 106 -4.85 -11.34 -1.31
CA HIS A 106 -5.37 -11.28 0.06
C HIS A 106 -4.36 -11.75 1.12
N ASP A 107 -3.41 -12.64 0.77
CA ASP A 107 -2.44 -13.22 1.70
C ASP A 107 -1.48 -12.17 2.25
N ARG A 108 -1.36 -11.03 1.55
CA ARG A 108 -0.58 -9.87 2.01
C ARG A 108 -0.97 -9.44 3.42
N TRP A 109 -2.25 -9.58 3.79
CA TRP A 109 -2.77 -9.15 5.08
C TRP A 109 -3.20 -10.32 5.97
N THR A 110 -3.49 -11.49 5.39
CA THR A 110 -4.03 -12.63 6.15
C THR A 110 -3.01 -13.68 6.52
N SER A 111 -1.84 -13.70 5.89
CA SER A 111 -0.81 -14.73 6.15
C SER A 111 -0.03 -14.52 7.45
N GLY A 112 -0.02 -13.31 8.00
CA GLY A 112 0.81 -12.95 9.16
C GLY A 112 2.30 -12.79 8.85
N ARG A 113 2.72 -12.99 7.59
CA ARG A 113 4.14 -12.93 7.19
C ARG A 113 4.76 -11.56 7.39
N LEU A 114 4.02 -10.50 7.05
CA LEU A 114 4.49 -9.13 7.22
C LEU A 114 4.62 -8.78 8.70
N GLU A 115 3.63 -9.16 9.52
CA GLU A 115 3.72 -8.98 10.97
C GLU A 115 4.92 -9.72 11.56
N SER A 116 5.12 -10.99 11.18
CA SER A 116 6.26 -11.79 11.63
C SER A 116 7.60 -11.13 11.29
N GLY A 117 7.79 -10.68 10.04
CA GLY A 117 9.03 -10.02 9.62
C GLY A 117 9.29 -8.66 10.29
N LEU A 118 8.28 -8.09 10.94
CA LEU A 118 8.38 -6.84 11.72
C LEU A 118 8.41 -7.07 13.23
N GLY A 119 8.39 -8.34 13.68
CA GLY A 119 8.29 -8.69 15.10
C GLY A 119 6.93 -8.34 15.73
N LEU A 120 5.89 -8.23 14.91
CA LEU A 120 4.53 -7.93 15.35
C LEU A 120 3.71 -9.23 15.57
N PRO A 121 2.76 -9.23 16.52
CA PRO A 121 1.79 -10.31 16.64
C PRO A 121 0.97 -10.49 15.35
N ALA A 122 0.66 -11.75 15.01
CA ALA A 122 -0.14 -12.05 13.83
C ALA A 122 -1.54 -11.40 13.92
N GLY A 123 -1.99 -10.76 12.84
CA GLY A 123 -3.30 -10.12 12.76
C GLY A 123 -3.35 -8.72 13.37
N THR A 124 -2.23 -8.18 13.89
CA THR A 124 -2.13 -6.79 14.34
C THR A 124 -2.56 -5.82 13.23
N LEU A 125 -2.18 -6.08 11.97
CA LEU A 125 -2.58 -5.20 10.86
C LEU A 125 -4.08 -5.25 10.57
N LEU A 126 -4.74 -6.40 10.75
CA LEU A 126 -6.15 -6.59 10.42
C LEU A 126 -7.14 -5.84 11.34
N GLY A 127 -6.67 -5.20 12.41
CA GLY A 127 -7.50 -4.39 13.30
C GLY A 127 -8.39 -5.22 14.23
N GLY A 128 -7.87 -6.34 14.74
CA GLY A 128 -8.62 -7.31 15.55
C GLY A 128 -9.15 -6.83 16.90
N ASN A 129 -8.77 -5.62 17.34
CA ASN A 129 -9.19 -5.05 18.63
C ASN A 129 -10.55 -4.31 18.57
N GLY A 130 -11.18 -4.23 17.39
CA GLY A 130 -12.49 -3.61 17.18
C GLY A 130 -12.51 -2.08 17.19
N ARG A 131 -11.36 -1.43 17.41
CA ARG A 131 -11.18 0.04 17.32
C ARG A 131 -10.41 0.41 16.06
N SER A 132 -9.24 -0.21 15.86
CA SER A 132 -8.41 0.03 14.69
C SER A 132 -8.98 -0.59 13.42
N THR A 133 -8.47 -0.11 12.29
CA THR A 133 -8.82 -0.58 10.94
C THR A 133 -7.57 -1.00 10.19
N LEU A 134 -7.74 -1.86 9.19
CA LEU A 134 -6.62 -2.25 8.34
C LEU A 134 -5.97 -1.03 7.65
N LEU A 135 -6.79 -0.09 7.16
CA LEU A 135 -6.27 1.11 6.49
C LEU A 135 -5.41 1.95 7.44
N GLN A 136 -5.90 2.26 8.63
CA GLN A 136 -5.17 3.08 9.60
C GLN A 136 -3.88 2.40 10.06
N ASN A 137 -3.95 1.10 10.38
CA ASN A 137 -2.79 0.33 10.81
C ASN A 137 -1.69 0.26 9.74
N VAL A 138 -2.04 -0.04 8.49
CA VAL A 138 -1.08 -0.10 7.38
C VAL A 138 -0.52 1.29 7.08
N THR A 139 -1.36 2.32 7.13
CA THR A 139 -0.93 3.71 6.90
C THR A 139 0.07 4.16 7.96
N ALA A 140 -0.27 3.95 9.24
CA ALA A 140 0.60 4.28 10.36
C ALA A 140 1.93 3.52 10.30
N LEU A 141 1.87 2.22 10.01
CA LEU A 141 3.08 1.42 9.82
C LEU A 141 3.95 1.98 8.70
N PHE A 142 3.38 2.23 7.52
CA PHE A 142 4.17 2.66 6.37
C PHE A 142 4.75 4.06 6.56
N LEU A 143 3.94 5.04 6.99
CA LEU A 143 4.42 6.40 7.27
C LEU A 143 5.53 6.40 8.32
N GLY A 144 5.38 5.61 9.39
CA GLY A 144 6.40 5.47 10.42
C GLY A 144 7.70 4.86 9.91
N LEU A 145 7.61 3.76 9.14
CA LEU A 145 8.78 3.10 8.58
C LEU A 145 9.55 4.02 7.61
N ILE A 146 8.86 4.91 6.89
CA ILE A 146 9.49 5.86 5.97
C ILE A 146 9.93 7.19 6.63
N GLY A 147 9.61 7.39 7.92
CA GLY A 147 10.00 8.57 8.69
C GLY A 147 9.14 9.80 8.42
N GLN A 148 7.83 9.61 8.26
CA GLN A 148 6.82 10.66 8.09
C GLN A 148 6.00 10.84 9.37
N ASP A 149 6.70 11.01 10.50
CA ASP A 149 6.11 10.96 11.84
C ASP A 149 5.08 12.07 12.09
N GLU A 150 5.26 13.23 11.47
CA GLU A 150 4.31 14.35 11.53
C GLU A 150 2.90 13.94 11.09
N ASN A 151 2.80 13.10 10.05
CA ASN A 151 1.54 12.60 9.52
C ASN A 151 0.93 11.49 10.37
N LEU A 152 1.70 10.88 11.29
CA LEU A 152 1.19 9.84 12.20
C LEU A 152 0.35 10.43 13.33
N SER A 153 0.71 11.63 13.80
CA SER A 153 0.04 12.28 14.93
C SER A 153 -1.44 12.57 14.66
N GLU A 154 -1.80 12.62 13.37
CA GLU A 154 -3.14 12.84 12.87
C GLU A 154 -3.96 11.55 12.71
N LEU A 155 -3.32 10.38 12.81
CA LEU A 155 -4.01 9.10 12.78
C LEU A 155 -4.58 8.78 14.17
N HIS A 156 -5.89 8.54 14.21
CA HIS A 156 -6.59 8.08 15.41
C HIS A 156 -6.77 6.56 15.39
N ASP A 157 -7.04 5.97 16.55
CA ASP A 157 -7.42 4.56 16.70
C ASP A 157 -6.47 3.52 16.08
N VAL A 158 -5.18 3.85 15.89
CA VAL A 158 -4.14 2.90 15.46
C VAL A 158 -3.90 1.84 16.55
N ASP A 159 -3.59 0.61 16.16
CA ASP A 159 -3.21 -0.43 17.13
C ASP A 159 -1.98 -0.01 17.93
N ALA A 160 -2.05 -0.13 19.26
CA ALA A 160 -0.99 0.29 20.16
C ALA A 160 0.36 -0.40 19.86
N THR A 161 0.34 -1.64 19.35
CA THR A 161 1.57 -2.36 18.99
C THR A 161 2.27 -1.74 17.79
N ILE A 162 1.50 -1.22 16.82
CA ILE A 162 2.03 -0.51 15.66
C ILE A 162 2.59 0.84 16.11
N PHE A 163 1.84 1.56 16.95
CA PHE A 163 2.30 2.82 17.50
C PHE A 163 3.60 2.64 18.30
N ASP A 164 3.70 1.59 19.11
CA ASP A 164 4.91 1.21 19.85
C ASP A 164 6.07 0.90 18.90
N LEU A 165 5.85 0.09 17.86
CA LEU A 165 6.88 -0.25 16.87
C LEU A 165 7.45 1.01 16.22
N VAL A 166 6.57 1.93 15.82
CA VAL A 166 6.92 3.18 15.13
C VAL A 166 7.50 4.23 16.08
N SER A 167 7.09 4.23 17.35
CA SER A 167 7.64 5.15 18.36
C SER A 167 9.02 4.68 18.84
N ARG A 168 9.23 3.37 19.01
CA ARG A 168 10.53 2.78 19.41
C ARG A 168 11.63 2.98 18.37
N THR A 169 11.27 3.28 17.14
CA THR A 169 12.25 3.67 16.12
C THR A 169 12.86 5.05 16.34
N ASN A 170 12.41 5.77 17.38
CA ASN A 170 13.04 6.98 17.92
C ASN A 170 13.34 8.02 16.83
N HIS A 171 12.35 8.29 15.97
CA HIS A 171 12.42 9.17 14.80
C HIS A 171 13.42 8.78 13.70
N LYS A 172 14.07 7.60 13.81
CA LYS A 172 14.89 7.04 12.74
C LYS A 172 14.04 6.05 11.96
N SER A 173 13.65 6.44 10.74
CA SER A 173 13.04 5.53 9.77
C SER A 173 13.81 4.20 9.67
N LYS A 174 13.10 3.07 9.58
CA LYS A 174 13.70 1.72 9.54
C LYS A 174 14.23 1.31 8.16
N TRP A 175 14.04 2.13 7.12
CA TRP A 175 14.61 1.80 5.83
C TRP A 175 16.13 1.88 5.84
N GLU A 176 16.75 0.90 5.21
CA GLU A 176 18.19 0.83 4.99
C GLU A 176 18.58 1.57 3.71
N PHE A 177 17.76 1.39 2.67
CA PHE A 177 17.92 2.04 1.38
C PHE A 177 16.65 2.78 0.97
N ARG A 178 16.82 3.89 0.28
CA ARG A 178 15.76 4.60 -0.44
C ARG A 178 16.24 4.87 -1.85
N ILE A 179 15.48 4.40 -2.82
CA ILE A 179 15.67 4.76 -4.22
C ILE A 179 14.78 5.96 -4.50
N VAL A 180 15.38 7.05 -4.96
CA VAL A 180 14.68 8.28 -5.36
C VAL A 180 14.81 8.45 -6.85
N GLU A 181 13.67 8.49 -7.54
CA GLU A 181 13.60 8.78 -8.96
C GLU A 181 12.95 10.14 -9.15
N SER A 182 13.70 11.11 -9.66
CA SER A 182 13.25 12.50 -9.77
C SER A 182 13.15 12.93 -11.23
N ILE A 183 12.03 13.56 -11.57
CA ILE A 183 11.83 14.22 -12.86
C ILE A 183 11.26 15.61 -12.66
N GLU A 184 11.80 16.58 -13.39
CA GLU A 184 11.28 17.93 -13.48
C GLU A 184 10.75 18.17 -14.89
N ILE A 185 9.50 18.58 -15.02
CA ILE A 185 8.88 18.87 -16.31
C ILE A 185 8.88 20.37 -16.60
N GLN A 186 8.76 20.72 -17.89
CA GLN A 186 8.59 22.11 -18.30
C GLN A 186 7.38 22.72 -17.59
N GLY A 187 7.59 23.83 -16.86
CA GLY A 187 6.60 24.42 -15.97
C GLY A 187 6.94 24.29 -14.47
N GLY A 188 8.07 23.66 -14.12
CA GLY A 188 8.61 23.63 -12.76
C GLY A 188 7.95 22.62 -11.82
N CYS A 189 7.06 21.77 -12.32
CA CYS A 189 6.51 20.68 -11.53
C CYS A 189 7.55 19.56 -11.42
N ARG A 190 7.90 19.20 -10.19
CA ARG A 190 8.81 18.10 -9.87
C ARG A 190 8.00 16.89 -9.40
N TYR A 191 8.34 15.71 -9.90
CA TYR A 191 7.83 14.44 -9.40
C TYR A 191 8.97 13.66 -8.77
N GLU A 192 8.72 13.10 -7.60
CA GLU A 192 9.64 12.15 -6.95
C GLU A 192 8.93 10.83 -6.70
N LEU A 193 9.52 9.75 -7.21
CA LEU A 193 9.07 8.39 -6.97
C LEU A 193 10.04 7.76 -5.97
N ASN A 194 9.51 7.24 -4.87
CA ASN A 194 10.33 6.83 -3.74
C ASN A 194 10.06 5.36 -3.43
N SER A 195 11.10 4.53 -3.52
CA SER A 195 11.07 3.14 -3.05
C SER A 195 11.91 3.02 -1.79
N TYR A 196 11.25 2.90 -0.64
CA TYR A 196 11.89 2.65 0.65
C TYR A 196 12.02 1.16 0.88
N LEU A 197 13.20 0.73 1.32
CA LEU A 197 13.57 -0.67 1.49
C LEU A 197 13.87 -0.91 2.97
N CYS A 198 12.88 -1.48 3.66
CA CYS A 198 12.92 -1.76 5.10
C CYS A 198 13.30 -3.23 5.34
N PRO A 199 14.39 -3.54 6.05
CA PRO A 199 14.75 -4.91 6.38
C PRO A 199 13.62 -5.62 7.14
N LEU A 200 13.44 -6.90 6.87
CA LEU A 200 12.54 -7.77 7.62
C LEU A 200 13.36 -8.82 8.38
N GLU A 201 13.04 -9.00 9.65
CA GLU A 201 13.59 -10.06 10.51
C GLU A 201 12.69 -11.30 10.37
N SER A 202 12.71 -11.92 9.19
CA SER A 202 11.88 -13.08 8.88
C SER A 202 12.69 -14.37 8.92
N GLU A 203 12.14 -15.43 9.54
CA GLU A 203 12.64 -16.81 9.40
C GLU A 203 12.26 -17.42 8.04
N ASP A 204 11.26 -16.86 7.35
CA ASP A 204 10.86 -17.24 5.99
C ASP A 204 11.89 -16.69 4.98
N SER A 205 12.67 -17.58 4.37
CA SER A 205 13.78 -17.23 3.47
C SER A 205 13.34 -16.55 2.17
N ASP A 206 12.06 -16.63 1.82
CA ASP A 206 11.56 -16.13 0.53
C ASP A 206 11.46 -14.60 0.49
N PHE A 207 11.38 -13.95 1.66
CA PHE A 207 11.22 -12.51 1.79
C PHE A 207 12.23 -11.91 2.75
N HIS A 208 12.96 -10.90 2.28
CA HIS A 208 14.07 -10.28 3.02
C HIS A 208 13.79 -8.82 3.37
N THR A 209 12.99 -8.12 2.56
CA THR A 209 12.84 -6.67 2.64
C THR A 209 11.40 -6.27 2.33
N LEU A 210 10.85 -5.35 3.10
CA LEU A 210 9.60 -4.67 2.77
C LEU A 210 9.92 -3.48 1.88
N LEU A 211 9.37 -3.49 0.66
CA LEU A 211 9.34 -2.33 -0.22
C LEU A 211 8.10 -1.50 0.10
N ILE A 212 8.28 -0.20 0.34
CA ILE A 212 7.19 0.79 0.44
C ILE A 212 7.40 1.81 -0.67
N TYR A 213 6.37 2.01 -1.50
CA TYR A 213 6.42 2.93 -2.62
C TYR A 213 5.52 4.14 -2.39
N SER A 214 6.08 5.34 -2.53
CA SER A 214 5.36 6.61 -2.42
C SER A 214 5.71 7.57 -3.56
N VAL A 215 4.85 8.56 -3.78
CA VAL A 215 5.01 9.58 -4.82
C VAL A 215 4.85 10.96 -4.19
N THR A 216 5.71 11.89 -4.59
CA THR A 216 5.62 13.31 -4.26
C THR A 216 5.46 14.12 -5.54
N VAL A 217 4.56 15.11 -5.54
CA VAL A 217 4.31 15.98 -6.70
C VAL A 217 4.36 17.44 -6.25
N GLY A 218 5.31 18.20 -6.79
CA GLY A 218 5.61 19.56 -6.32
C GLY A 218 5.96 19.57 -4.84
N ASP A 219 5.36 20.51 -4.10
CA ASP A 219 5.55 20.68 -2.65
C ASP A 219 4.52 19.91 -1.81
N ALA A 220 3.70 19.04 -2.43
CA ALA A 220 2.70 18.26 -1.71
C ALA A 220 3.35 17.19 -0.81
N PRO A 221 2.70 16.77 0.29
CA PRO A 221 3.18 15.65 1.08
C PRO A 221 3.31 14.35 0.27
N PRO A 222 4.25 13.46 0.61
CA PRO A 222 4.36 12.16 -0.03
C PRO A 222 3.08 11.33 0.11
N GLN A 223 2.61 10.77 -0.99
CA GLN A 223 1.44 9.89 -1.02
C GLN A 223 1.87 8.42 -1.16
N LEU A 224 1.41 7.57 -0.24
CA LEU A 224 1.61 6.13 -0.30
C LEU A 224 0.85 5.53 -1.49
N ILE A 225 1.49 4.59 -2.19
CA ILE A 225 0.85 3.84 -3.27
C ILE A 225 0.68 2.38 -2.88
N THR A 226 1.74 1.73 -2.42
CA THR A 226 1.71 0.31 -2.07
C THR A 226 2.88 -0.05 -1.17
N GLY A 227 2.80 -1.23 -0.56
CA GLY A 227 3.94 -1.86 0.08
C GLY A 227 3.79 -3.38 0.09
N PHE A 228 4.92 -4.08 -0.04
CA PHE A 228 4.96 -5.54 -0.06
C PHE A 228 6.37 -6.09 0.19
N PRO A 229 6.48 -7.29 0.76
CA PRO A 229 7.76 -7.96 0.92
C PRO A 229 8.32 -8.38 -0.44
N ILE A 230 9.64 -8.27 -0.59
CA ILE A 230 10.41 -8.68 -1.76
C ILE A 230 11.54 -9.63 -1.34
N SER A 231 11.94 -10.48 -2.28
CA SER A 231 13.06 -11.41 -2.09
C SER A 231 14.41 -10.69 -2.07
N LYS A 232 15.45 -11.38 -1.59
CA LYS A 232 16.83 -10.88 -1.67
C LYS A 232 17.27 -10.65 -3.13
N ALA A 233 16.91 -11.54 -4.05
CA ALA A 233 17.22 -11.38 -5.46
C ALA A 233 16.55 -10.12 -6.07
N SER A 234 15.30 -9.84 -5.69
CA SER A 234 14.60 -8.61 -6.10
C SER A 234 15.26 -7.36 -5.51
N LEU A 235 15.70 -7.42 -4.25
CA LEU A 235 16.46 -6.33 -3.62
C LEU A 235 17.77 -6.08 -4.38
N ASP A 236 18.54 -7.12 -4.67
CA ASP A 236 19.83 -7.00 -5.35
C ASP A 236 19.66 -6.41 -6.77
N ALA A 237 18.61 -6.82 -7.49
CA ALA A 237 18.27 -6.23 -8.79
C ALA A 237 17.88 -4.75 -8.70
N LEU A 238 17.16 -4.33 -7.63
CA LEU A 238 16.82 -2.92 -7.41
C LEU A 238 18.03 -2.06 -7.05
N LEU A 239 19.05 -2.66 -6.42
CA LEU A 239 20.28 -2.02 -5.97
C LEU A 239 21.44 -2.15 -6.97
N ASP A 240 21.19 -2.68 -8.16
CA ASP A 240 22.21 -2.76 -9.21
C ASP A 240 22.72 -1.35 -9.56
N ARG A 241 24.04 -1.17 -9.48
CA ARG A 241 24.72 0.11 -9.70
C ARG A 241 24.40 0.69 -11.07
N ASP A 242 24.18 -0.16 -12.07
CA ASP A 242 23.90 0.24 -13.44
C ASP A 242 22.50 0.86 -13.60
N CYS A 243 21.62 0.74 -12.61
CA CYS A 243 20.31 1.38 -12.58
C CYS A 243 20.34 2.86 -12.15
N PHE A 244 21.44 3.35 -11.56
CA PHE A 244 21.50 4.71 -10.98
C PHE A 244 22.19 5.73 -11.90
N GLY A 245 22.01 7.01 -11.59
CA GLY A 245 22.63 8.13 -12.29
C GLY A 245 21.63 9.07 -12.95
N ILE A 246 22.15 9.98 -13.78
CA ILE A 246 21.37 10.98 -14.53
C ILE A 246 20.88 10.43 -15.88
N ALA A 247 19.90 11.12 -16.47
CA ALA A 247 19.31 10.79 -17.78
C ALA A 247 18.76 9.36 -17.86
N ARG A 248 18.18 8.86 -16.76
CA ARG A 248 17.51 7.56 -16.70
C ARG A 248 16.06 7.70 -17.13
N ALA A 249 15.55 6.70 -17.84
CA ALA A 249 14.13 6.58 -18.09
C ALA A 249 13.42 6.33 -16.75
N ILE A 250 12.56 7.27 -16.35
CA ILE A 250 11.79 7.20 -15.11
C ILE A 250 10.31 7.05 -15.48
N GLY A 251 9.63 6.12 -14.82
CA GLY A 251 8.22 5.88 -15.04
C GLY A 251 7.50 5.45 -13.76
N PRO A 252 6.17 5.63 -13.69
CA PRO A 252 5.38 5.16 -12.56
C PRO A 252 5.51 3.65 -12.41
N CYS A 253 5.92 3.20 -11.22
CA CYS A 253 6.12 1.78 -10.90
C CYS A 253 4.98 1.21 -10.04
N TYR A 254 4.97 -0.12 -9.90
CA TYR A 254 4.09 -0.86 -8.97
C TYR A 254 2.59 -0.55 -9.11
N GLY A 255 2.17 -0.25 -10.33
CA GLY A 255 0.79 0.08 -10.67
C GLY A 255 0.34 1.47 -10.23
N SER A 256 1.25 2.38 -9.87
CA SER A 256 0.87 3.77 -9.57
C SER A 256 0.31 4.47 -10.81
N ILE A 257 -0.61 5.41 -10.57
CA ILE A 257 -1.11 6.34 -11.58
C ILE A 257 -0.91 7.73 -11.01
N ILE A 258 -0.15 8.57 -11.72
CA ILE A 258 0.25 9.88 -11.24
C ILE A 258 -0.29 10.92 -12.23
N PRO A 259 -1.31 11.72 -11.88
CA PRO A 259 -1.85 12.73 -12.76
C PRO A 259 -0.78 13.71 -13.26
N GLY A 260 -0.78 13.96 -14.57
CA GLY A 260 0.19 14.87 -15.21
C GLY A 260 1.60 14.31 -15.39
N PHE A 261 1.89 13.09 -14.92
CA PHE A 261 3.19 12.47 -15.13
C PHE A 261 3.44 12.26 -16.63
N PRO A 262 4.63 12.59 -17.15
CA PRO A 262 4.91 12.53 -18.59
C PRO A 262 4.90 11.07 -19.09
N ALA A 263 4.49 10.87 -20.34
CA ALA A 263 4.47 9.54 -20.97
C ALA A 263 5.89 8.95 -21.11
N GLU A 264 6.87 9.82 -21.39
CA GLU A 264 8.29 9.50 -21.38
C GLU A 264 8.99 10.53 -20.51
N GLY A 265 9.66 10.06 -19.46
CA GLY A 265 10.37 10.89 -18.53
C GLY A 265 11.84 10.50 -18.45
N PHE A 266 12.74 11.47 -18.61
CA PHE A 266 14.15 11.30 -18.30
C PHE A 266 14.50 12.12 -17.06
N GLY A 267 15.14 11.49 -16.09
CA GLY A 267 15.39 12.07 -14.79
C GLY A 267 16.67 11.54 -14.13
N SER A 268 16.79 11.76 -12.82
CA SER A 268 17.82 11.12 -12.01
C SER A 268 17.22 9.94 -11.24
N ARG A 269 18.04 8.91 -11.03
CA ARG A 269 17.77 7.81 -10.11
C ARG A 269 18.92 7.70 -9.14
N GLU A 270 18.63 7.90 -7.87
CA GLU A 270 19.61 8.02 -6.80
C GLU A 270 19.36 6.97 -5.72
N LEU A 271 20.44 6.40 -5.19
CA LEU A 271 20.41 5.52 -4.03
C LEU A 271 20.83 6.29 -2.80
N ILE A 272 19.94 6.40 -1.82
CA ILE A 272 20.22 6.95 -0.50
C ILE A 272 20.33 5.76 0.46
N SER A 273 21.50 5.56 1.06
CA SER A 273 21.70 4.57 2.12
C SER A 273 21.76 5.25 3.48
N ARG A 274 21.07 4.69 4.48
CA ARG A 274 21.33 5.04 5.87
C ARG A 274 22.38 4.09 6.42
N THR A 275 23.53 4.62 6.83
CA THR A 275 24.44 3.86 7.67
C THR A 275 23.73 3.67 9.01
N VAL A 276 23.24 2.47 9.28
CA VAL A 276 22.74 2.11 10.60
C VAL A 276 23.95 2.12 11.53
N ALA A 277 24.10 3.22 12.29
CA ALA A 277 25.10 3.35 13.34
C ALA A 277 24.71 2.54 14.57
#